data_AF-A0A099Y1I7-F1
#
_entry.id   AF-A0A099Y1I7-F1
#
_cell.length_a   1.000
_cell.length_b   1.000
_cell.length_c   1.000
_cell.angle_alpha   90.00
_cell.angle_beta   90.00
_cell.angle_gamma   90.00
#
_symmetry.space_group_name_H-M   'P 1'
#
loop_
_entity.id
_entity.type
_entity.pdbx_description
1 polymer ?
#
loop_
_entity_poly.entity_id
_entity_poly.type
_entity_poly.pdbx_seq_one_letter_code
_entity_poly.pdbx_strand_id
1 'polypeptide(L)'
;MKNTIQKLTLILVVSFTFLVGCTEFFDKIDDFNVGVTNTIFEQSAVIELQDYFGDQQNIIDTNLKVEFSGADADKLVNEAGEFTISETDGFIQLNVNPNKSTGVKELNFDVTISGGDYTTTTYPVTLTDTVSHIKLPLVDDSKIYKGTNTASKTVSLTNNTTTIATTTKTSLTNSLTTSSVTIKTGTQFKDASDNVLTGSNVNIEVTNTDPLSEVLPPTSILTFKDSNDAEITGKEATFVTGNTNIKMDVNSTAVKKFTNAIDVAIEIPSDATNPNTGNQVQLGDTFPVYTNEEESFNWTYHGLGTVTAGNTADTFNISFETTHLSNYTVVNFKDTNCSNNTYNITANNLPDNYSATFEIILRTVYEGSFNIFPGDRYYYAFEIKIVNGKVVSVDTPRQSFPSNYIKGSKEYDEEVNIHINSLGGSEEDWTTTIFDTSYIDDIKSLLASGNDVNIVTHTGSIWGKSTYESQLYVTSKGVIYRTNLSSIATFANCELNINLTQDGTDYFNIGNLKNIAIDVAANCNNKTFVPDGFPFYVERENGIFSYEGTIKEGKMTLKGFELGKEYNFKTVYKGQSYFHKWTFDSEIFTDKNFEVPQSACDALNI
;
A
#
# COMPACT_ATOMS: atom_id res chain seq x y z
N MET A 1 77.50 -56.60 -7.91
CA MET A 1 76.45 -55.71 -8.46
C MET A 1 75.13 -56.45 -8.76
N LYS A 2 74.71 -57.45 -7.97
CA LYS A 2 73.37 -58.08 -8.07
C LYS A 2 72.43 -57.70 -6.93
N ASN A 3 72.96 -57.23 -5.80
CA ASN A 3 72.18 -56.93 -4.60
C ASN A 3 71.68 -55.48 -4.50
N THR A 4 72.13 -54.59 -5.40
CA THR A 4 71.70 -53.18 -5.41
C THR A 4 70.52 -52.94 -6.36
N ILE A 5 70.38 -53.74 -7.42
CA ILE A 5 69.26 -53.63 -8.37
C ILE A 5 67.98 -54.24 -7.78
N GLN A 6 68.06 -55.32 -6.99
CA GLN A 6 66.88 -55.90 -6.32
C GLN A 6 66.25 -54.99 -5.25
N LYS A 7 67.03 -54.11 -4.61
CA LYS A 7 66.49 -53.16 -3.62
C LYS A 7 65.84 -51.94 -4.25
N LEU A 8 66.26 -51.56 -5.47
CA LEU A 8 65.66 -50.43 -6.19
C LEU A 8 64.29 -50.80 -6.80
N THR A 9 64.13 -52.03 -7.29
CA THR A 9 62.85 -52.51 -7.84
C THR A 9 61.77 -52.72 -6.77
N LEU A 10 62.17 -53.08 -5.53
CA LEU A 10 61.21 -53.26 -4.42
C LEU A 10 60.67 -51.92 -3.88
N ILE A 11 61.48 -50.85 -3.91
CA ILE A 11 61.06 -49.51 -3.45
C ILE A 11 60.16 -48.82 -4.49
N LEU A 12 60.36 -49.09 -5.79
CA LEU A 12 59.51 -48.51 -6.84
C LEU A 12 58.12 -49.16 -6.92
N VAL A 13 58.00 -50.46 -6.60
CA VAL A 13 56.70 -51.18 -6.63
C VAL A 13 55.87 -50.88 -5.36
N VAL A 14 56.50 -50.70 -4.21
CA VAL A 14 55.79 -50.31 -2.96
C VAL A 14 55.35 -48.84 -2.99
N SER A 15 56.00 -47.98 -3.78
CA SER A 15 55.57 -46.57 -3.93
C SER A 15 54.40 -46.39 -4.91
N PHE A 16 54.14 -47.36 -5.80
CA PHE A 16 53.01 -47.29 -6.74
C PHE A 16 51.71 -47.90 -6.17
N THR A 17 51.79 -48.76 -5.16
CA THR A 17 50.59 -49.31 -4.48
C THR A 17 49.98 -48.38 -3.43
N PHE A 18 50.64 -47.28 -3.05
CA PHE A 18 50.04 -46.23 -2.21
C PHE A 18 49.29 -45.14 -3.01
N LEU A 19 49.36 -45.14 -4.35
CA LEU A 19 48.61 -44.19 -5.20
C LEU A 19 47.24 -44.71 -5.65
N VAL A 20 46.93 -46.00 -5.46
CA VAL A 20 45.64 -46.60 -5.85
C VAL A 20 44.74 -46.91 -4.63
N GLY A 21 45.17 -46.55 -3.42
CA GLY A 21 44.44 -46.79 -2.17
C GLY A 21 43.63 -45.60 -1.65
N CYS A 22 43.56 -44.48 -2.38
CA CYS A 22 42.86 -43.26 -1.96
C CYS A 22 41.70 -42.86 -2.88
N THR A 23 41.21 -43.73 -3.76
CA THR A 23 40.00 -43.40 -4.54
C THR A 23 38.72 -43.50 -3.69
N GLU A 24 38.69 -44.36 -2.65
CA GLU A 24 37.55 -44.37 -1.71
C GLU A 24 37.42 -43.11 -0.83
N PHE A 25 38.47 -42.30 -0.71
CA PHE A 25 38.39 -41.03 0.03
C PHE A 25 37.80 -39.92 -0.85
N PHE A 26 38.05 -39.93 -2.17
CA PHE A 26 37.47 -38.96 -3.09
C PHE A 26 36.03 -39.35 -3.48
N ASP A 27 35.75 -40.64 -3.71
CA ASP A 27 34.41 -41.12 -4.07
C ASP A 27 33.38 -41.02 -2.91
N LYS A 28 33.83 -40.83 -1.66
CA LYS A 28 32.97 -40.58 -0.49
C LYS A 28 32.88 -39.11 -0.06
N ILE A 29 33.61 -38.20 -0.72
CA ILE A 29 33.54 -36.75 -0.47
C ILE A 29 32.66 -36.04 -1.51
N ASP A 30 32.39 -36.64 -2.67
CA ASP A 30 31.46 -36.06 -3.64
C ASP A 30 30.01 -35.99 -3.13
N ASP A 31 29.65 -36.78 -2.11
CA ASP A 31 28.40 -36.65 -1.34
C ASP A 31 28.55 -35.86 -0.03
N PHE A 32 29.77 -35.41 0.32
CA PHE A 32 30.03 -34.56 1.47
C PHE A 32 30.02 -33.09 1.03
N ASN A 33 28.82 -32.61 0.69
CA ASN A 33 28.56 -31.18 0.67
C ASN A 33 28.68 -30.64 2.10
N VAL A 34 29.88 -30.20 2.52
CA VAL A 34 29.95 -29.11 3.50
C VAL A 34 29.55 -27.85 2.74
N GLY A 35 28.25 -27.72 2.52
CA GLY A 35 27.68 -26.40 2.39
C GLY A 35 27.90 -25.73 3.75
N VAL A 36 29.00 -24.99 3.90
CA VAL A 36 28.95 -23.88 4.85
C VAL A 36 27.97 -22.91 4.24
N THR A 37 26.68 -23.12 4.52
CA THR A 37 25.67 -22.09 4.35
C THR A 37 26.14 -20.95 5.26
N ASN A 38 26.78 -19.93 4.67
CA ASN A 38 27.35 -18.80 5.40
C ASN A 38 26.30 -17.94 6.12
N THR A 39 25.03 -18.33 6.08
CA THR A 39 23.93 -17.75 6.84
C THR A 39 23.65 -18.64 8.05
N ILE A 40 24.49 -18.53 9.09
CA ILE A 40 24.28 -19.21 10.39
C ILE A 40 22.96 -18.73 11.05
N PHE A 41 22.53 -17.51 10.72
CA PHE A 41 21.28 -16.92 11.18
C PHE A 41 20.32 -16.78 9.99
N GLU A 42 19.11 -17.33 10.12
CA GLU A 42 18.05 -17.25 9.09
C GLU A 42 17.35 -15.88 9.07
N GLN A 43 17.41 -15.16 10.18
CA GLN A 43 16.82 -13.84 10.37
C GLN A 43 17.79 -12.94 11.13
N SER A 44 18.01 -11.74 10.63
CA SER A 44 18.79 -10.69 11.28
C SER A 44 18.05 -9.35 11.26
N ALA A 45 18.37 -8.48 12.19
CA ALA A 45 17.88 -7.12 12.19
C ALA A 45 18.98 -6.13 12.60
N VAL A 46 18.90 -4.95 11.99
CA VAL A 46 19.64 -3.77 12.43
C VAL A 46 18.60 -2.80 12.95
N ILE A 47 18.75 -2.40 14.21
CA ILE A 47 17.98 -1.32 14.81
C ILE A 47 18.85 -0.07 14.79
N GLU A 48 18.42 0.96 14.08
CA GLU A 48 19.01 2.30 14.07
C GLU A 48 18.30 3.16 15.13
N LEU A 49 19.06 3.67 16.10
CA LEU A 49 18.62 4.67 17.06
C LEU A 49 18.79 6.04 16.44
N GLN A 50 17.72 6.85 16.41
CA GLN A 50 17.74 8.17 15.77
C GLN A 50 17.53 9.28 16.79
N ASP A 51 18.39 10.30 16.81
CA ASP A 51 18.10 11.49 17.63
C ASP A 51 16.90 12.19 16.98
N TYR A 52 15.83 12.37 17.75
CA TYR A 52 14.59 12.96 17.25
C TYR A 52 14.80 14.36 16.64
N PHE A 53 15.74 15.14 17.19
CA PHE A 53 16.09 16.48 16.71
C PHE A 53 17.14 16.46 15.59
N GLY A 54 17.49 15.27 15.08
CA GLY A 54 18.36 15.06 13.92
C GLY A 54 19.86 15.12 14.21
N ASP A 55 20.25 15.10 15.48
CA ASP A 55 21.65 15.20 15.90
C ASP A 55 22.22 13.84 16.30
N GLN A 56 22.49 13.02 15.30
CA GLN A 56 22.97 11.65 15.48
C GLN A 56 24.26 11.56 16.31
N GLN A 57 25.08 12.62 16.32
CA GLN A 57 26.32 12.64 17.10
C GLN A 57 26.05 12.54 18.61
N ASN A 58 24.94 13.09 19.09
CA ASN A 58 24.58 12.99 20.50
C ASN A 58 24.23 11.58 20.93
N ILE A 59 23.64 10.75 20.05
CA ILE A 59 23.42 9.33 20.34
C ILE A 59 24.76 8.61 20.47
N ILE A 60 25.68 8.84 19.52
CA ILE A 60 27.01 8.21 19.49
C ILE A 60 27.83 8.58 20.74
N ASP A 61 27.71 9.82 21.20
CA ASP A 61 28.43 10.32 22.37
C ASP A 61 27.78 9.91 23.71
N THR A 62 26.56 9.35 23.67
CA THR A 62 25.81 8.92 24.85
C THR A 62 25.99 7.43 25.10
N ASN A 63 26.30 7.05 26.34
CA ASN A 63 26.33 5.64 26.73
C ASN A 63 24.89 5.13 26.96
N LEU A 64 24.27 4.62 25.90
CA LEU A 64 22.93 4.05 25.93
C LEU A 64 22.94 2.60 26.42
N LYS A 65 21.96 2.27 27.26
CA LYS A 65 21.69 0.92 27.75
C LYS A 65 20.47 0.38 27.02
N VAL A 66 20.62 -0.82 26.47
CA VAL A 66 19.58 -1.56 25.75
C VAL A 66 19.17 -2.78 26.56
N GLU A 67 17.87 -2.98 26.74
CA GLU A 67 17.28 -4.17 27.35
C GLU A 67 16.21 -4.76 26.45
N PHE A 68 16.20 -6.09 26.32
CA PHE A 68 15.19 -6.82 25.55
C PHE A 68 14.23 -7.56 26.49
N SER A 69 12.93 -7.42 26.26
CA SER A 69 11.87 -8.10 27.01
C SER A 69 10.77 -8.63 26.09
N GLY A 70 9.74 -9.28 26.65
CA GLY A 70 8.65 -9.85 25.87
C GLY A 70 8.82 -11.34 25.57
N ALA A 71 7.90 -11.88 24.78
CA ALA A 71 7.73 -13.33 24.60
C ALA A 71 8.91 -14.00 23.89
N ASP A 72 9.55 -13.29 22.96
CA ASP A 72 10.60 -13.83 22.09
C ASP A 72 11.99 -13.24 22.34
N ALA A 73 12.18 -12.39 23.36
CA ALA A 73 13.47 -11.76 23.64
C ALA A 73 14.60 -12.77 23.93
N ASP A 74 14.29 -13.92 24.52
CA ASP A 74 15.28 -14.95 24.85
C ASP A 74 15.80 -15.71 23.61
N LYS A 75 15.25 -15.41 22.43
CA LYS A 75 15.65 -15.96 21.13
C LYS A 75 16.64 -15.06 20.39
N LEU A 76 16.92 -13.86 20.90
CA LEU A 76 17.81 -12.90 20.26
C LEU A 76 19.26 -13.10 20.73
N VAL A 77 20.20 -12.98 19.80
CA VAL A 77 21.65 -13.05 20.06
C VAL A 77 22.41 -12.02 19.21
N ASN A 78 23.61 -11.65 19.62
CA ASN A 78 24.51 -10.83 18.80
C ASN A 78 25.14 -11.67 17.65
N GLU A 79 26.01 -11.06 16.84
CA GLU A 79 26.71 -11.75 15.73
C GLU A 79 27.60 -12.92 16.19
N ALA A 80 28.06 -12.91 17.45
CA ALA A 80 28.83 -13.98 18.05
C ALA A 80 27.96 -15.10 18.65
N GLY A 81 26.63 -14.97 18.62
CA GLY A 81 25.69 -15.92 19.20
C GLY A 81 25.49 -15.77 20.71
N GLU A 82 25.90 -14.65 21.30
CA GLU A 82 25.77 -14.36 22.73
C GLU A 82 24.50 -13.53 23.02
N PHE A 83 23.94 -13.66 24.23
CA PHE A 83 22.76 -12.89 24.65
C PHE A 83 23.07 -11.44 25.07
N THR A 84 24.36 -11.09 25.13
CA THR A 84 24.79 -9.72 25.44
C THR A 84 24.73 -8.90 24.16
N ILE A 85 23.61 -8.23 23.95
CA ILE A 85 23.38 -7.33 22.82
C ILE A 85 23.54 -5.90 23.34
N SER A 86 24.39 -5.12 22.69
CA SER A 86 24.67 -3.72 23.04
C SER A 86 24.44 -2.83 21.83
N GLU A 87 24.23 -1.55 22.13
CA GLU A 87 24.28 -0.47 21.14
C GLU A 87 25.73 -0.16 20.76
N THR A 88 25.97 0.23 19.51
CA THR A 88 27.26 0.71 18.99
C THR A 88 27.02 1.74 17.89
N ASP A 89 27.50 2.97 18.10
CA ASP A 89 27.43 4.11 17.17
C ASP A 89 26.01 4.45 16.66
N GLY A 90 25.01 4.29 17.53
CA GLY A 90 23.59 4.44 17.26
C GLY A 90 22.92 3.23 16.63
N PHE A 91 23.59 2.07 16.56
CA PHE A 91 23.03 0.86 15.97
C PHE A 91 23.04 -0.31 16.95
N ILE A 92 21.99 -1.12 16.89
CA ILE A 92 21.90 -2.39 17.62
C ILE A 92 21.73 -3.49 16.60
N GLN A 93 22.71 -4.38 16.52
CA GLN A 93 22.65 -5.51 15.62
C GLN A 93 22.27 -6.77 16.38
N LEU A 94 21.23 -7.45 15.89
CA LEU A 94 20.71 -8.64 16.52
C LEU A 94 20.37 -9.71 15.47
N ASN A 95 20.54 -10.95 15.87
CA ASN A 95 20.28 -12.14 15.08
C ASN A 95 19.35 -13.07 15.85
N VAL A 96 18.62 -13.89 15.11
CA VAL A 96 17.72 -14.88 15.69
C VAL A 96 18.48 -16.17 15.95
N ASN A 97 18.48 -16.64 17.20
CA ASN A 97 19.17 -17.86 17.61
C ASN A 97 18.54 -19.10 16.96
N PRO A 98 19.25 -19.81 16.07
CA PRO A 98 18.70 -20.94 15.32
C PRO A 98 18.32 -22.12 16.23
N ASN A 99 18.92 -22.22 17.43
CA ASN A 99 18.63 -23.29 18.39
C ASN A 99 17.32 -23.07 19.15
N LYS A 100 16.78 -21.85 19.15
CA LYS A 100 15.56 -21.49 19.88
C LYS A 100 14.40 -21.08 18.96
N SER A 101 14.67 -20.86 17.67
CA SER A 101 13.70 -20.28 16.73
C SER A 101 13.43 -21.14 15.49
N THR A 102 13.73 -22.44 15.53
CA THR A 102 13.48 -23.36 14.40
C THR A 102 12.00 -23.31 13.98
N GLY A 103 11.72 -22.85 12.76
CA GLY A 103 10.36 -22.75 12.21
C GLY A 103 9.54 -21.55 12.68
N VAL A 104 10.13 -20.61 13.43
CA VAL A 104 9.48 -19.37 13.85
C VAL A 104 9.62 -18.32 12.73
N LYS A 105 8.49 -17.92 12.15
CA LYS A 105 8.45 -16.93 11.06
C LYS A 105 8.25 -15.50 11.55
N GLU A 106 7.79 -15.34 12.79
CA GLU A 106 7.48 -14.05 13.39
C GLU A 106 7.94 -14.06 14.84
N LEU A 107 8.68 -13.01 15.25
CA LEU A 107 9.17 -12.84 16.62
C LEU A 107 8.70 -11.50 17.17
N ASN A 108 8.16 -11.51 18.38
CA ASN A 108 7.61 -10.35 19.07
C ASN A 108 8.35 -10.12 20.40
N PHE A 109 8.99 -8.96 20.52
CA PHE A 109 9.75 -8.56 21.70
C PHE A 109 9.70 -7.04 21.88
N ASP A 110 10.09 -6.57 23.05
CA ASP A 110 10.22 -5.15 23.33
C ASP A 110 11.70 -4.78 23.48
N VAL A 111 12.05 -3.58 23.03
CA VAL A 111 13.38 -2.98 23.18
C VAL A 111 13.25 -1.74 24.05
N THR A 112 13.85 -1.78 25.24
CA THR A 112 13.92 -0.63 26.14
C THR A 112 15.27 0.04 26.03
N ILE A 113 15.29 1.32 25.68
CA ILE A 113 16.51 2.14 25.58
C ILE A 113 16.48 3.18 26.70
N SER A 114 17.62 3.36 27.38
CA SER A 114 17.80 4.34 28.46
C SER A 114 19.23 4.88 28.48
N GLY A 115 19.46 6.12 28.92
CA GLY A 115 20.81 6.67 29.09
C GLY A 115 20.95 8.13 28.69
N GLY A 116 21.95 8.81 29.26
CA GLY A 116 22.19 10.24 29.03
C GLY A 116 21.00 11.10 29.47
N ASP A 117 20.71 12.12 28.66
CA ASP A 117 19.54 12.98 28.79
C ASP A 117 18.34 12.46 27.97
N TYR A 118 18.39 11.23 27.44
CA TYR A 118 17.28 10.69 26.64
C TYR A 118 16.16 10.09 27.51
N THR A 119 14.90 10.32 27.11
CA THR A 119 13.73 9.68 27.72
C THR A 119 13.86 8.16 27.63
N THR A 120 13.67 7.46 28.76
CA THR A 120 13.63 5.99 28.75
C THR A 120 12.38 5.52 28.01
N THR A 121 12.57 4.80 26.91
CA THR A 121 11.46 4.43 26.01
C THR A 121 11.53 2.94 25.67
N THR A 122 10.36 2.30 25.65
CA THR A 122 10.18 0.89 25.30
C THR A 122 9.43 0.78 23.98
N TYR A 123 10.02 0.09 23.01
CA TYR A 123 9.49 -0.09 21.67
C TYR A 123 9.05 -1.55 21.47
N PRO A 124 7.79 -1.82 21.13
CA PRO A 124 7.42 -3.14 20.64
C PRO A 124 8.00 -3.34 19.24
N VAL A 125 8.63 -4.49 19.01
CA VAL A 125 9.28 -4.86 17.75
C VAL A 125 8.80 -6.23 17.30
N THR A 126 8.38 -6.30 16.03
CA THR A 126 8.03 -7.55 15.35
C THR A 126 9.00 -7.78 14.19
N LEU A 127 9.63 -8.94 14.16
CA LEU A 127 10.45 -9.39 13.02
C LEU A 127 9.67 -10.41 12.21
N THR A 128 9.40 -10.12 10.93
CA THR A 128 8.69 -11.00 9.98
C THR A 128 9.57 -11.47 8.82
N ASP A 129 10.68 -10.78 8.56
CA ASP A 129 11.54 -10.96 7.38
C ASP A 129 12.93 -11.52 7.72
N THR A 130 13.63 -12.01 6.69
CA THR A 130 15.01 -12.51 6.81
C THR A 130 16.03 -11.44 7.17
N VAL A 131 15.79 -10.17 6.76
CA VAL A 131 16.60 -9.01 7.17
C VAL A 131 15.66 -7.84 7.42
N SER A 132 15.65 -7.30 8.63
CA SER A 132 14.84 -6.14 9.00
C SER A 132 15.72 -4.92 9.34
N HIS A 133 15.35 -3.74 8.87
CA HIS A 133 15.95 -2.48 9.29
C HIS A 133 14.90 -1.66 10.03
N ILE A 134 15.09 -1.49 11.34
CA ILE A 134 14.12 -0.85 12.24
C ILE A 134 14.71 0.46 12.72
N LYS A 135 13.91 1.53 12.72
CA LYS A 135 14.33 2.84 13.21
C LYS A 135 13.58 3.15 14.50
N LEU A 136 14.31 3.36 15.60
CA LEU A 136 13.76 3.75 16.89
C LEU A 136 14.30 5.13 17.25
N PRO A 137 13.50 6.20 17.13
CA PRO A 137 13.97 7.50 17.54
C PRO A 137 14.06 7.59 19.06
N LEU A 138 14.93 8.44 19.58
CA LEU A 138 15.06 8.74 21.00
C LEU A 138 14.92 10.24 21.17
N VAL A 139 14.27 10.66 22.25
CA VAL A 139 14.07 12.08 22.54
C VAL A 139 15.01 12.52 23.65
N ASP A 140 15.84 13.51 23.34
CA ASP A 140 16.77 14.14 24.28
C ASP A 140 16.03 15.19 25.12
N ASP A 141 15.78 14.87 26.40
CA ASP A 141 15.07 15.71 27.37
C ASP A 141 15.75 17.06 27.58
N SER A 142 17.07 17.16 27.35
CA SER A 142 17.82 18.41 27.48
C SER A 142 17.56 19.38 26.32
N LYS A 143 17.22 18.83 25.15
CA LYS A 143 16.86 19.59 23.93
C LYS A 143 15.38 19.93 23.87
N ILE A 144 14.56 19.38 24.78
CA ILE A 144 13.20 19.86 25.02
C ILE A 144 13.28 21.29 25.56
N TYR A 145 13.39 22.27 24.65
CA TYR A 145 13.21 23.67 24.96
C TYR A 145 11.71 23.89 25.23
N LYS A 146 11.37 24.35 26.45
CA LYS A 146 10.16 25.13 26.81
C LYS A 146 9.06 25.23 25.72
N GLY A 147 8.35 24.15 25.47
CA GLY A 147 7.06 24.16 24.76
C GLY A 147 5.91 23.59 25.60
N THR A 148 6.19 23.24 26.86
CA THR A 148 5.18 22.83 27.83
C THR A 148 4.88 23.94 28.83
N ASN A 149 3.59 24.20 29.06
CA ASN A 149 3.13 25.12 30.09
C ASN A 149 1.95 24.53 30.85
N THR A 150 2.00 24.64 32.18
CA THR A 150 0.97 24.12 33.08
C THR A 150 0.29 25.26 33.82
N ALA A 151 -1.03 25.22 33.88
CA ALA A 151 -1.85 26.08 34.71
C ALA A 151 -2.69 25.26 35.68
N SER A 152 -2.67 25.65 36.94
CA SER A 152 -3.46 25.01 37.99
C SER A 152 -4.46 26.01 38.57
N LYS A 153 -5.65 25.52 38.93
CA LYS A 153 -6.71 26.32 39.56
C LYS A 153 -7.52 25.47 40.52
N THR A 154 -7.75 25.99 41.72
CA THR A 154 -8.65 25.39 42.69
C THR A 154 -10.02 26.07 42.63
N VAL A 155 -11.08 25.28 42.53
CA VAL A 155 -12.47 25.76 42.46
C VAL A 155 -13.27 25.20 43.62
N SER A 156 -13.94 26.07 44.37
CA SER A 156 -14.78 25.65 45.48
C SER A 156 -16.07 24.96 45.02
N LEU A 157 -16.45 23.93 45.76
CA LEU A 157 -17.64 23.13 45.55
C LEU A 157 -18.67 23.42 46.65
N THR A 158 -19.94 23.46 46.28
CA THR A 158 -21.07 23.48 47.22
C THR A 158 -21.96 22.30 46.90
N ASN A 159 -22.26 21.46 47.90
CA ASN A 159 -22.96 20.18 47.71
C ASN A 159 -22.32 19.31 46.59
N ASN A 160 -20.98 19.25 46.57
CA ASN A 160 -20.18 18.54 45.58
C ASN A 160 -20.35 19.02 44.13
N THR A 161 -20.84 20.26 43.93
CA THR A 161 -21.04 20.87 42.61
C THR A 161 -20.29 22.18 42.46
N THR A 162 -19.83 22.50 41.25
CA THR A 162 -19.35 23.85 40.93
C THR A 162 -20.49 24.86 40.99
N THR A 163 -20.27 26.04 41.55
CA THR A 163 -21.30 27.10 41.65
C THR A 163 -21.17 28.15 40.55
N ILE A 164 -19.96 28.34 40.02
CA ILE A 164 -19.64 29.31 38.97
C ILE A 164 -18.91 28.61 37.82
N ALA A 165 -19.17 29.06 36.60
CA ALA A 165 -18.36 28.64 35.46
C ALA A 165 -16.91 29.11 35.66
N THR A 166 -15.95 28.23 35.43
CA THR A 166 -14.54 28.50 35.70
C THR A 166 -13.67 28.02 34.55
N THR A 167 -12.85 28.94 34.02
CA THR A 167 -11.80 28.63 33.05
C THR A 167 -10.43 28.56 33.72
N THR A 168 -9.67 27.53 33.36
CA THR A 168 -8.22 27.38 33.62
C THR A 168 -7.52 27.43 32.27
N LYS A 169 -6.49 28.26 32.12
CA LYS A 169 -5.82 28.52 30.84
C LYS A 169 -4.30 28.57 31.05
N THR A 170 -3.55 27.88 30.18
CA THR A 170 -2.09 27.91 30.17
C THR A 170 -1.55 29.23 29.63
N SER A 171 -0.31 29.58 29.95
CA SER A 171 0.33 30.82 29.47
C SER A 171 1.25 30.55 28.28
N LEU A 172 1.70 31.61 27.61
CA LEU A 172 2.73 31.54 26.56
C LEU A 172 4.17 31.63 27.11
N THR A 173 4.36 31.45 28.42
CA THR A 173 5.67 31.65 29.08
C THR A 173 6.72 30.65 28.61
N ASN A 174 6.31 29.40 28.43
CA ASN A 174 7.17 28.29 27.99
C ASN A 174 6.46 27.49 26.89
N SER A 175 5.57 28.12 26.10
CA SER A 175 4.82 27.46 25.03
C SER A 175 4.38 28.52 24.01
N LEU A 176 4.30 28.14 22.74
CA LEU A 176 3.88 28.96 21.60
C LEU A 176 2.35 29.01 21.47
N THR A 177 1.66 28.07 22.10
CA THR A 177 0.20 27.96 22.08
C THR A 177 -0.37 27.93 23.50
N THR A 178 -1.68 28.11 23.62
CA THR A 178 -2.38 27.97 24.90
C THR A 178 -3.50 26.97 24.80
N SER A 179 -3.78 26.30 25.92
CA SER A 179 -4.96 25.45 26.09
C SER A 179 -5.78 25.98 27.24
N SER A 180 -7.09 25.84 27.11
CA SER A 180 -8.02 26.20 28.16
C SER A 180 -9.10 25.16 28.35
N VAL A 181 -9.50 25.01 29.61
CA VAL A 181 -10.58 24.13 30.04
C VAL A 181 -11.58 24.97 30.82
N THR A 182 -12.85 24.92 30.42
CA THR A 182 -13.94 25.61 31.10
C THR A 182 -14.90 24.60 31.70
N ILE A 183 -15.02 24.63 33.02
CA ILE A 183 -15.99 23.84 33.77
C ILE A 183 -17.26 24.67 33.95
N LYS A 184 -18.41 24.12 33.51
CA LYS A 184 -19.73 24.74 33.63
C LYS A 184 -20.22 24.70 35.09
N THR A 185 -21.16 25.57 35.43
CA THR A 185 -21.84 25.53 36.75
C THR A 185 -22.65 24.24 36.91
N GLY A 186 -22.83 23.77 38.15
CA GLY A 186 -23.57 22.56 38.49
C GLY A 186 -22.85 21.25 38.18
N THR A 187 -21.55 21.29 37.87
CA THR A 187 -20.79 20.08 37.51
C THR A 187 -20.41 19.29 38.76
N GLN A 188 -20.77 18.00 38.78
CA GLN A 188 -20.31 17.02 39.78
C GLN A 188 -19.17 16.19 39.20
N PHE A 189 -18.25 15.79 40.07
CA PHE A 189 -17.07 15.00 39.72
C PHE A 189 -17.21 13.58 40.26
N LYS A 190 -16.76 12.60 39.47
CA LYS A 190 -16.91 11.17 39.78
C LYS A 190 -15.61 10.41 39.58
N ASP A 191 -15.46 9.32 40.32
CA ASP A 191 -14.39 8.34 40.14
C ASP A 191 -14.64 7.38 38.96
N ALA A 192 -13.72 6.43 38.75
CA ALA A 192 -13.83 5.41 37.70
C ALA A 192 -15.08 4.51 37.87
N SER A 193 -15.55 4.33 39.11
CA SER A 193 -16.71 3.52 39.47
C SER A 193 -18.04 4.29 39.42
N ASP A 194 -18.02 5.53 38.90
CA ASP A 194 -19.18 6.42 38.78
C ASP A 194 -19.72 6.95 40.14
N ASN A 195 -18.95 6.83 41.22
CA ASN A 195 -19.32 7.41 42.51
C ASN A 195 -19.03 8.91 42.52
N VAL A 196 -19.97 9.71 43.05
CA VAL A 196 -19.76 11.16 43.23
C VAL A 196 -18.69 11.40 44.30
N LEU A 197 -17.63 12.12 43.91
CA LEU A 197 -16.56 12.52 44.80
C LEU A 197 -17.07 13.63 45.73
N THR A 198 -16.74 13.52 47.02
CA THR A 198 -17.17 14.48 48.04
C THR A 198 -15.99 15.32 48.51
N GLY A 199 -16.18 16.65 48.53
CA GLY A 199 -15.11 17.58 48.89
C GLY A 199 -15.52 19.04 48.83
N SER A 200 -14.69 19.90 49.41
CA SER A 200 -14.90 21.35 49.42
C SER A 200 -14.36 22.05 48.18
N ASN A 201 -13.40 21.43 47.48
CA ASN A 201 -12.78 21.99 46.28
C ASN A 201 -12.47 20.89 45.27
N VAL A 202 -12.38 21.27 44.00
CA VAL A 202 -11.71 20.52 42.93
C VAL A 202 -10.45 21.27 42.52
N ASN A 203 -9.34 20.56 42.41
CA ASN A 203 -8.12 21.07 41.79
C ASN A 203 -8.13 20.70 40.32
N ILE A 204 -7.81 21.65 39.46
CA ILE A 204 -7.76 21.50 38.02
C ILE A 204 -6.35 21.83 37.59
N GLU A 205 -5.75 20.97 36.78
CA GLU A 205 -4.48 21.18 36.14
C GLU A 205 -4.66 20.99 34.63
N VAL A 206 -4.22 21.97 33.86
CA VAL A 206 -4.21 21.93 32.41
C VAL A 206 -2.77 22.11 31.97
N THR A 207 -2.27 21.17 31.19
CA THR A 207 -0.93 21.23 30.60
C THR A 207 -1.08 21.28 29.09
N ASN A 208 -0.45 22.29 28.47
CA ASN A 208 -0.31 22.41 27.02
C ASN A 208 1.13 22.10 26.65
N THR A 209 1.34 21.29 25.62
CA THR A 209 2.65 20.99 25.05
C THR A 209 2.63 21.26 23.56
N ASP A 210 3.48 22.15 23.06
CA ASP A 210 3.55 22.50 21.64
C ASP A 210 3.93 21.29 20.77
N PRO A 211 3.46 21.23 19.52
CA PRO A 211 3.72 20.11 18.62
C PRO A 211 5.21 19.94 18.27
N LEU A 212 6.00 21.02 18.34
CA LEU A 212 7.45 21.00 18.11
C LEU A 212 8.27 20.65 19.37
N SER A 213 7.63 20.62 20.54
CA SER A 213 8.27 20.37 21.84
C SER A 213 7.93 19.01 22.43
N GLU A 214 7.01 18.29 21.80
CA GLU A 214 6.52 17.04 22.33
C GLU A 214 7.50 15.89 22.04
N VAL A 215 7.76 15.09 23.06
CA VAL A 215 8.23 13.69 23.00
C VAL A 215 7.12 12.85 22.38
N LEU A 216 6.58 13.24 21.22
CA LEU A 216 5.65 12.36 20.55
C LEU A 216 6.48 11.23 19.97
N PRO A 217 6.16 9.98 20.33
CA PRO A 217 6.72 8.85 19.63
C PRO A 217 6.48 9.09 18.14
N PRO A 218 7.44 8.76 17.27
CA PRO A 218 7.27 8.93 15.84
C PRO A 218 5.92 8.34 15.47
N THR A 219 5.16 9.02 14.63
CA THR A 219 3.80 8.59 14.35
C THR A 219 3.73 7.19 13.74
N SER A 220 4.87 6.67 13.25
CA SER A 220 5.08 5.29 12.83
C SER A 220 4.92 4.23 13.93
N ILE A 221 5.02 4.57 15.22
CA ILE A 221 4.80 3.64 16.34
C ILE A 221 3.50 3.90 17.10
N LEU A 222 2.79 4.97 16.74
CA LEU A 222 1.49 5.28 17.32
C LEU A 222 0.41 4.57 16.51
N THR A 223 -0.55 3.96 17.20
CA THR A 223 -1.76 3.45 16.55
C THR A 223 -2.87 4.46 16.72
N PHE A 224 -3.61 4.73 15.64
CA PHE A 224 -4.76 5.61 15.65
C PHE A 224 -5.99 4.83 15.24
N LYS A 225 -7.11 5.03 15.94
CA LYS A 225 -8.40 4.45 15.55
C LYS A 225 -9.34 5.50 15.00
N ASP A 226 -10.05 5.17 13.91
CA ASP A 226 -11.07 6.02 13.31
C ASP A 226 -12.36 6.10 14.15
N SER A 227 -13.36 6.81 13.65
CA SER A 227 -14.66 6.95 14.32
C SER A 227 -15.46 5.65 14.45
N ASN A 228 -15.06 4.58 13.77
CA ASN A 228 -15.67 3.25 13.82
C ASN A 228 -14.85 2.27 14.67
N ASP A 229 -13.85 2.76 15.42
CA ASP A 229 -12.89 1.96 16.19
C ASP A 229 -11.98 1.07 15.33
N ALA A 230 -11.88 1.35 14.02
CA ALA A 230 -10.97 0.66 13.11
C ALA A 230 -9.60 1.34 13.09
N GLU A 231 -8.53 0.56 13.06
CA GLU A 231 -7.16 1.09 13.00
C GLU A 231 -6.90 1.82 11.67
N ILE A 232 -6.32 3.02 11.76
CA ILE A 232 -5.90 3.83 10.62
C ILE A 232 -4.50 3.33 10.22
N THR A 233 -4.43 2.67 9.07
CA THR A 233 -3.19 2.16 8.49
C THR A 233 -2.86 2.89 7.18
N GLY A 234 -1.60 2.84 6.74
CA GLY A 234 -1.16 3.43 5.46
C GLY A 234 -1.10 4.95 5.43
N LYS A 235 -1.17 5.59 6.61
CA LYS A 235 -1.13 7.03 6.76
C LYS A 235 -0.09 7.44 7.78
N GLU A 236 0.59 8.54 7.49
CA GLU A 236 1.40 9.28 8.45
C GLU A 236 0.50 10.25 9.22
N ALA A 237 0.44 10.09 10.53
CA ALA A 237 -0.15 11.11 11.39
C ALA A 237 0.82 12.31 11.51
N THR A 238 0.25 13.50 11.53
CA THR A 238 0.95 14.76 11.80
C THR A 238 0.13 15.55 12.80
N PHE A 239 0.76 16.00 13.88
CA PHE A 239 0.08 16.83 14.87
C PHE A 239 -0.11 18.24 14.31
N VAL A 240 -1.36 18.69 14.31
CA VAL A 240 -1.77 20.02 13.79
C VAL A 240 -1.58 21.08 14.86
N THR A 241 -1.70 20.69 16.12
CA THR A 241 -1.58 21.56 17.30
C THR A 241 -0.91 20.80 18.44
N GLY A 242 -0.73 21.49 19.57
CA GLY A 242 -0.16 20.92 20.79
C GLY A 242 -1.09 19.92 21.50
N ASN A 243 -0.49 19.07 22.33
CA ASN A 243 -1.22 18.14 23.20
C ASN A 243 -1.69 18.86 24.47
N THR A 244 -2.95 18.62 24.83
CA THR A 244 -3.58 19.13 26.05
C THR A 244 -3.87 17.99 27.02
N ASN A 245 -3.15 17.94 28.14
CA ASN A 245 -3.43 17.05 29.26
C ASN A 245 -4.30 17.77 30.30
N ILE A 246 -5.33 17.08 30.79
CA ILE A 246 -6.24 17.62 31.81
C ILE A 246 -6.28 16.66 33.00
N LYS A 247 -5.85 17.15 34.17
CA LYS A 247 -5.95 16.45 35.45
C LYS A 247 -6.88 17.17 36.39
N MET A 248 -7.69 16.41 37.13
CA MET A 248 -8.47 16.96 38.23
C MET A 248 -8.49 16.01 39.41
N ASP A 249 -8.51 16.56 40.62
CA ASP A 249 -8.69 15.81 41.85
C ASP A 249 -9.64 16.52 42.82
N VAL A 250 -10.40 15.71 43.58
CA VAL A 250 -11.19 16.16 44.71
C VAL A 250 -10.66 15.44 45.94
N ASN A 251 -10.10 16.19 46.90
CA ASN A 251 -9.45 15.63 48.08
C ASN A 251 -8.40 14.54 47.73
N SER A 252 -7.54 14.81 46.75
CA SER A 252 -6.51 13.87 46.27
C SER A 252 -7.04 12.59 45.61
N THR A 253 -8.35 12.47 45.41
CA THR A 253 -8.94 11.39 44.59
C THR A 253 -9.09 11.89 43.16
N ALA A 254 -8.47 11.19 42.21
CA ALA A 254 -8.53 11.54 40.80
C ALA A 254 -9.97 11.49 40.26
N VAL A 255 -10.36 12.55 39.57
CA VAL A 255 -11.60 12.59 38.80
C VAL A 255 -11.41 11.75 37.54
N LYS A 256 -12.43 11.00 37.14
CA LYS A 256 -12.45 10.27 35.87
C LYS A 256 -13.65 10.61 35.00
N LYS A 257 -14.77 11.03 35.60
CA LYS A 257 -15.99 11.42 34.90
C LYS A 257 -16.63 12.63 35.58
N PHE A 258 -17.55 13.28 34.88
CA PHE A 258 -18.31 14.40 35.42
C PHE A 258 -19.69 14.52 34.77
N THR A 259 -20.63 15.16 35.46
CA THR A 259 -22.06 15.14 35.05
C THR A 259 -22.40 16.08 33.89
N ASN A 260 -21.65 17.16 33.71
CA ASN A 260 -21.84 18.14 32.64
C ASN A 260 -20.57 18.20 31.80
N ALA A 261 -20.70 18.15 30.48
CA ALA A 261 -19.55 18.27 29.58
C ALA A 261 -18.77 19.56 29.85
N ILE A 262 -17.44 19.47 29.79
CA ILE A 262 -16.53 20.61 29.92
C ILE A 262 -16.08 21.06 28.53
N ASP A 263 -15.80 22.35 28.39
CA ASP A 263 -15.34 22.92 27.12
C ASP A 263 -13.80 22.92 27.11
N VAL A 264 -13.21 22.40 26.05
CA VAL A 264 -11.77 22.42 25.80
C VAL A 264 -11.51 23.27 24.57
N ALA A 265 -10.49 24.12 24.64
CA ALA A 265 -10.04 24.94 23.52
C ALA A 265 -8.52 24.92 23.44
N ILE A 266 -8.00 24.55 22.27
CA ILE A 266 -6.57 24.51 21.95
C ILE A 266 -6.28 25.59 20.92
N GLU A 267 -5.38 26.52 21.26
CA GLU A 267 -5.05 27.67 20.41
C GLU A 267 -4.22 27.23 19.20
N ILE A 268 -4.50 27.82 18.05
CA ILE A 268 -3.74 27.69 16.81
C ILE A 268 -3.54 29.08 16.18
N PRO A 269 -2.46 29.30 15.41
CA PRO A 269 -2.28 30.57 14.73
C PRO A 269 -3.28 30.72 13.58
N SER A 270 -3.75 31.94 13.33
CA SER A 270 -4.78 32.22 12.31
C SER A 270 -4.28 32.03 10.86
N ASP A 271 -2.96 32.03 10.66
CA ASP A 271 -2.32 31.75 9.36
C ASP A 271 -1.98 30.26 9.18
N ALA A 272 -2.38 29.40 10.14
CA ALA A 272 -2.24 27.96 10.01
C ALA A 272 -2.88 27.48 8.70
N THR A 273 -2.25 26.51 8.05
CA THR A 273 -2.82 25.83 6.89
C THR A 273 -3.69 24.68 7.38
N ASN A 274 -4.93 24.61 6.90
CA ASN A 274 -5.79 23.46 7.10
C ASN A 274 -5.25 22.29 6.26
N PRO A 275 -4.70 21.24 6.89
CA PRO A 275 -4.07 20.15 6.15
C PRO A 275 -5.04 19.31 5.32
N ASN A 276 -6.36 19.36 5.58
CA ASN A 276 -7.36 18.66 4.79
C ASN A 276 -7.67 19.37 3.46
N THR A 277 -7.60 20.71 3.45
CA THR A 277 -8.00 21.52 2.28
C THR A 277 -6.83 22.21 1.58
N GLY A 278 -5.68 22.31 2.24
CA GLY A 278 -4.51 23.07 1.77
C GLY A 278 -4.69 24.60 1.83
N ASN A 279 -5.87 25.08 2.24
CA ASN A 279 -6.14 26.51 2.42
C ASN A 279 -5.79 26.97 3.84
N GLN A 280 -5.72 28.28 4.08
CA GLN A 280 -5.65 28.80 5.45
C GLN A 280 -6.88 28.38 6.25
N VAL A 281 -6.68 28.11 7.55
CA VAL A 281 -7.75 27.78 8.48
C VAL A 281 -8.78 28.91 8.55
N GLN A 282 -10.07 28.54 8.58
CA GLN A 282 -11.18 29.49 8.66
C GLN A 282 -12.11 29.18 9.84
N LEU A 283 -12.85 30.20 10.29
CA LEU A 283 -13.88 30.01 11.31
C LEU A 283 -14.95 29.01 10.81
N GLY A 284 -15.25 28.03 11.64
CA GLY A 284 -16.18 26.94 11.31
C GLY A 284 -15.53 25.73 10.64
N ASP A 285 -14.23 25.79 10.29
CA ASP A 285 -13.49 24.58 9.91
C ASP A 285 -13.55 23.56 11.05
N THR A 286 -13.49 22.28 10.71
CA THR A 286 -13.49 21.19 11.69
C THR A 286 -12.25 20.33 11.57
N PHE A 287 -11.77 19.87 12.72
CA PHE A 287 -10.60 18.99 12.82
C PHE A 287 -10.91 17.78 13.71
N PRO A 288 -10.41 16.58 13.37
CA PRO A 288 -10.57 15.43 14.21
C PRO A 288 -9.67 15.54 15.45
N VAL A 289 -10.27 15.32 16.62
CA VAL A 289 -9.61 15.33 17.92
C VAL A 289 -9.43 13.88 18.34
N TYR A 290 -8.22 13.56 18.79
CA TYR A 290 -7.85 12.24 19.29
C TYR A 290 -7.51 12.32 20.76
N THR A 291 -7.73 11.20 21.44
CA THR A 291 -7.54 11.08 22.88
C THR A 291 -6.69 9.85 23.20
N ASN A 292 -5.80 9.95 24.20
CA ASN A 292 -5.08 8.78 24.73
C ASN A 292 -5.04 8.78 26.26
N GLU A 293 -4.99 7.59 26.83
CA GLU A 293 -4.62 7.44 28.24
C GLU A 293 -3.12 7.73 28.41
N GLU A 294 -2.73 8.24 29.58
CA GLU A 294 -1.31 8.49 29.88
C GLU A 294 -0.48 7.22 29.66
N GLU A 295 0.69 7.37 29.03
CA GLU A 295 1.63 6.29 28.71
C GLU A 295 1.15 5.27 27.65
N SER A 296 0.06 5.56 26.91
CA SER A 296 -0.41 4.70 25.81
C SER A 296 0.07 5.15 24.43
N PHE A 297 0.51 4.22 23.59
CA PHE A 297 0.77 4.46 22.17
C PHE A 297 -0.50 4.42 21.31
N ASN A 298 -1.66 4.14 21.91
CA ASN A 298 -2.94 3.97 21.21
C ASN A 298 -3.80 5.23 21.37
N TRP A 299 -4.13 5.85 20.26
CA TRP A 299 -4.98 7.03 20.18
C TRP A 299 -6.35 6.67 19.60
N THR A 300 -7.41 7.11 20.26
CA THR A 300 -8.79 6.87 19.81
C THR A 300 -9.44 8.16 19.35
N TYR A 301 -10.29 8.05 18.32
CA TYR A 301 -11.07 9.19 17.86
C TYR A 301 -12.04 9.67 18.97
N HIS A 302 -11.89 10.93 19.38
CA HIS A 302 -12.78 11.55 20.36
C HIS A 302 -13.99 12.21 19.69
N GLY A 303 -13.76 12.97 18.63
CA GLY A 303 -14.80 13.75 17.97
C GLY A 303 -14.23 14.86 17.08
N LEU A 304 -15.10 15.77 16.63
CA LEU A 304 -14.69 16.95 15.87
C LEU A 304 -14.55 18.16 16.78
N GLY A 305 -13.41 18.83 16.68
CA GLY A 305 -13.22 20.20 17.17
C GLY A 305 -13.57 21.21 16.07
N THR A 306 -14.18 22.33 16.45
CA THR A 306 -14.55 23.41 15.54
C THR A 306 -13.65 24.61 15.76
N VAL A 307 -13.20 25.23 14.67
CA VAL A 307 -12.41 26.45 14.71
C VAL A 307 -13.29 27.63 15.11
N THR A 308 -12.93 28.26 16.22
CA THR A 308 -13.57 29.45 16.77
C THR A 308 -12.56 30.60 16.89
N ALA A 309 -13.06 31.81 17.13
CA ALA A 309 -12.20 32.97 17.31
C ALA A 309 -11.28 32.78 18.53
N GLY A 310 -10.01 33.11 18.37
CA GLY A 310 -9.03 33.11 19.45
C GLY A 310 -9.15 34.32 20.35
N ASN A 311 -8.14 34.50 21.21
CA ASN A 311 -8.08 35.63 22.13
C ASN A 311 -7.68 36.93 21.43
N THR A 312 -7.06 36.82 20.26
CA THR A 312 -6.59 37.95 19.44
C THR A 312 -7.08 37.78 18.01
N ALA A 313 -6.93 38.81 17.18
CA ALA A 313 -7.25 38.72 15.75
C ALA A 313 -6.35 37.73 15.00
N ASP A 314 -5.18 37.42 15.56
CA ASP A 314 -4.16 36.60 14.92
C ASP A 314 -4.19 35.13 15.40
N THR A 315 -5.13 34.77 16.29
CA THR A 315 -5.26 33.40 16.80
C THR A 315 -6.67 32.85 16.61
N PHE A 316 -6.76 31.54 16.45
CA PHE A 316 -8.00 30.76 16.53
C PHE A 316 -7.91 29.73 17.67
N ASN A 317 -9.04 29.12 18.00
CA ASN A 317 -9.09 27.95 18.87
C ASN A 317 -9.76 26.79 18.16
N ILE A 318 -9.25 25.58 18.31
CA ILE A 318 -10.00 24.36 18.03
C ILE A 318 -10.75 24.00 19.31
N SER A 319 -12.08 24.14 19.28
CA SER A 319 -12.96 23.97 20.44
C SER A 319 -13.82 22.72 20.35
N PHE A 320 -13.91 21.97 21.44
CA PHE A 320 -14.74 20.77 21.57
C PHE A 320 -15.21 20.57 23.01
N GLU A 321 -16.22 19.72 23.19
CA GLU A 321 -16.68 19.30 24.52
C GLU A 321 -16.19 17.87 24.83
N THR A 322 -15.98 17.58 26.12
CA THR A 322 -15.69 16.22 26.60
C THR A 322 -16.42 15.93 27.90
N THR A 323 -16.62 14.65 28.21
CA THR A 323 -17.26 14.13 29.44
C THR A 323 -16.30 13.30 30.32
N HIS A 324 -15.05 13.18 29.90
CA HIS A 324 -14.00 12.44 30.60
C HIS A 324 -12.68 13.25 30.56
N LEU A 325 -11.72 12.85 31.38
CA LEU A 325 -10.37 13.43 31.38
C LEU A 325 -9.42 12.53 30.58
N SER A 326 -8.55 13.15 29.78
CA SER A 326 -7.58 12.46 28.94
C SER A 326 -6.53 13.45 28.44
N ASN A 327 -5.58 12.95 27.65
CA ASN A 327 -4.79 13.77 26.75
C ASN A 327 -5.57 14.00 25.47
N TYR A 328 -5.56 15.22 24.94
CA TYR A 328 -6.23 15.57 23.70
C TYR A 328 -5.25 16.18 22.73
N THR A 329 -5.31 15.74 21.49
CA THR A 329 -4.51 16.32 20.40
C THR A 329 -5.31 16.37 19.11
N VAL A 330 -4.89 17.25 18.20
CA VAL A 330 -5.47 17.35 16.86
C VAL A 330 -4.48 16.77 15.87
N VAL A 331 -4.92 15.72 15.19
CA VAL A 331 -4.08 14.97 14.26
C VAL A 331 -4.63 15.14 12.86
N ASN A 332 -3.73 15.31 11.92
CA ASN A 332 -4.04 15.14 10.52
C ASN A 332 -3.37 13.87 10.01
N PHE A 333 -4.04 13.18 9.09
CA PHE A 333 -3.46 12.04 8.41
C PHE A 333 -3.12 12.41 6.98
N LYS A 334 -1.93 12.06 6.54
CA LYS A 334 -1.55 12.09 5.13
C LYS A 334 -1.22 10.68 4.70
N ASP A 335 -1.45 10.36 3.44
CA ASP A 335 -0.97 9.07 2.94
C ASP A 335 0.56 9.05 3.06
N THR A 336 1.09 7.93 3.55
CA THR A 336 2.54 7.74 3.69
C THR A 336 3.22 8.02 2.35
N ASN A 337 4.28 8.83 2.37
CA ASN A 337 4.92 9.24 1.12
C ASN A 337 5.80 8.09 0.62
N CYS A 338 5.29 7.35 -0.36
CA CYS A 338 5.92 6.13 -0.83
C CYS A 338 7.11 6.44 -1.73
N SER A 339 8.33 6.27 -1.20
CA SER A 339 9.55 6.33 -2.01
C SER A 339 9.67 5.15 -2.98
N ASN A 340 9.09 4.00 -2.60
CA ASN A 340 8.93 2.82 -3.45
C ASN A 340 7.50 2.29 -3.28
N ASN A 341 6.80 2.05 -4.39
CA ASN A 341 5.50 1.39 -4.38
C ASN A 341 5.71 -0.10 -4.65
N THR A 342 5.08 -0.96 -3.85
CA THR A 342 5.03 -2.40 -4.06
C THR A 342 3.66 -2.82 -4.57
N TYR A 343 3.54 -4.07 -4.97
CA TYR A 343 2.26 -4.66 -5.36
C TYR A 343 2.15 -6.07 -4.80
N ASN A 344 0.95 -6.42 -4.37
CA ASN A 344 0.62 -7.74 -3.88
C ASN A 344 -0.60 -8.26 -4.63
N ILE A 345 -0.39 -9.33 -5.39
CA ILE A 345 -1.43 -9.92 -6.23
C ILE A 345 -1.74 -11.30 -5.69
N THR A 346 -2.98 -11.46 -5.26
CA THR A 346 -3.50 -12.72 -4.73
C THR A 346 -4.55 -13.30 -5.67
N ALA A 347 -4.65 -14.61 -5.71
CA ALA A 347 -5.66 -15.32 -6.48
C ALA A 347 -6.07 -16.57 -5.69
N ASN A 348 -6.95 -16.37 -4.70
CA ASN A 348 -7.37 -17.44 -3.81
C ASN A 348 -8.52 -18.23 -4.46
N ASN A 349 -8.71 -19.47 -4.01
CA ASN A 349 -9.83 -20.34 -4.42
C ASN A 349 -9.94 -20.64 -5.93
N LEU A 350 -8.84 -20.50 -6.69
CA LEU A 350 -8.81 -20.97 -8.07
C LEU A 350 -8.66 -22.49 -8.13
N PRO A 351 -9.28 -23.19 -9.11
CA PRO A 351 -9.08 -24.62 -9.29
C PRO A 351 -7.61 -24.99 -9.49
N ASP A 352 -7.17 -26.14 -8.96
CA ASP A 352 -5.79 -26.63 -9.04
C ASP A 352 -5.30 -26.86 -10.49
N ASN A 353 -6.20 -26.90 -11.47
CA ASN A 353 -5.88 -27.04 -12.89
C ASN A 353 -5.98 -25.72 -13.67
N TYR A 354 -6.30 -24.61 -13.00
CA TYR A 354 -6.51 -23.34 -13.66
C TYR A 354 -5.18 -22.67 -14.01
N SER A 355 -5.01 -22.27 -15.27
CA SER A 355 -3.83 -21.52 -15.73
C SER A 355 -4.23 -20.42 -16.71
N ALA A 356 -3.76 -19.20 -16.48
CA ALA A 356 -4.07 -18.04 -17.30
C ALA A 356 -2.96 -16.98 -17.22
N THR A 357 -2.97 -16.06 -18.17
CA THR A 357 -2.14 -14.85 -18.14
C THR A 357 -3.08 -13.66 -18.22
N PHE A 358 -3.03 -12.78 -17.24
CA PHE A 358 -3.80 -11.54 -17.21
C PHE A 358 -2.91 -10.33 -17.44
N GLU A 359 -3.44 -9.30 -18.06
CA GLU A 359 -2.78 -8.01 -18.28
C GLU A 359 -3.62 -6.94 -17.59
N ILE A 360 -3.01 -6.17 -16.70
CA ILE A 360 -3.63 -4.98 -16.10
C ILE A 360 -3.28 -3.79 -16.97
N ILE A 361 -4.29 -3.09 -17.49
CA ILE A 361 -4.10 -1.97 -18.41
C ILE A 361 -4.74 -0.72 -17.82
N LEU A 362 -3.96 0.35 -17.68
CA LEU A 362 -4.46 1.69 -17.38
C LEU A 362 -4.78 2.41 -18.70
N ARG A 363 -6.05 2.71 -18.93
CA ARG A 363 -6.47 3.62 -19.99
C ARG A 363 -6.56 5.03 -19.44
N THR A 364 -6.01 5.98 -20.18
CA THR A 364 -6.21 7.40 -19.92
C THR A 364 -6.74 8.11 -21.15
N VAL A 365 -7.73 8.99 -20.97
CA VAL A 365 -8.33 9.82 -22.02
C VAL A 365 -8.00 11.27 -21.72
N TYR A 366 -7.52 11.95 -22.74
CA TYR A 366 -7.06 13.33 -22.66
C TYR A 366 -8.05 14.25 -23.40
N GLU A 367 -8.80 15.07 -22.67
CA GLU A 367 -9.72 16.07 -23.22
C GLU A 367 -9.26 17.51 -22.88
N GLY A 368 -9.21 18.41 -23.87
CA GLY A 368 -8.90 19.82 -23.63
C GLY A 368 -8.26 20.58 -24.79
N SER A 369 -8.26 21.91 -24.68
CA SER A 369 -7.98 22.87 -25.76
C SER A 369 -6.53 22.88 -26.27
N PHE A 370 -5.60 22.24 -25.55
CA PHE A 370 -4.16 22.25 -25.86
C PHE A 370 -3.51 20.89 -25.61
N ASN A 371 -4.22 19.80 -25.92
CA ASN A 371 -3.59 18.49 -25.95
C ASN A 371 -2.90 18.29 -27.28
N ILE A 372 -1.57 18.19 -27.26
CA ILE A 372 -0.78 17.80 -28.44
C ILE A 372 -1.02 16.34 -28.86
N PHE A 373 -1.74 15.56 -28.03
CA PHE A 373 -2.09 14.17 -28.30
C PHE A 373 -3.50 13.83 -27.75
N PRO A 374 -4.59 14.33 -28.37
CA PRO A 374 -5.94 13.96 -27.97
C PRO A 374 -6.19 12.47 -28.27
N GLY A 375 -6.92 11.79 -27.37
CA GLY A 375 -7.37 10.42 -27.57
C GLY A 375 -7.04 9.47 -26.41
N ASP A 376 -7.39 8.21 -26.63
CA ASP A 376 -7.19 7.13 -25.67
C ASP A 376 -5.73 6.67 -25.68
N ARG A 377 -5.18 6.50 -24.49
CA ARG A 377 -3.86 5.89 -24.28
C ARG A 377 -4.01 4.68 -23.39
N TYR A 378 -3.31 3.61 -23.71
CA TYR A 378 -3.32 2.37 -22.95
C TYR A 378 -1.92 2.06 -22.45
N TYR A 379 -1.79 1.87 -21.14
CA TYR A 379 -0.54 1.62 -20.45
C TYR A 379 -0.61 0.26 -19.76
N TYR A 380 0.29 -0.66 -20.12
CA TYR A 380 0.35 -1.98 -19.49
C TYR A 380 1.05 -1.91 -18.13
N ALA A 381 0.29 -2.09 -17.06
CA ALA A 381 0.76 -2.06 -15.68
C ALA A 381 1.52 -3.34 -15.31
N PHE A 382 0.86 -4.49 -15.44
CA PHE A 382 1.42 -5.79 -15.08
C PHE A 382 0.89 -6.88 -15.98
N GLU A 383 1.73 -7.88 -16.24
CA GLU A 383 1.30 -9.21 -16.67
C GLU A 383 1.31 -10.14 -15.44
N ILE A 384 0.21 -10.86 -15.21
CA ILE A 384 0.02 -11.75 -14.08
C ILE A 384 -0.16 -13.16 -14.62
N LYS A 385 0.77 -14.05 -14.29
CA LYS A 385 0.71 -15.45 -14.70
C LYS A 385 0.22 -16.32 -13.56
N ILE A 386 -0.84 -17.07 -13.83
CA ILE A 386 -1.43 -18.07 -12.93
C ILE A 386 -1.19 -19.45 -13.53
N VAL A 387 -0.65 -20.37 -12.74
CA VAL A 387 -0.47 -21.78 -13.11
C VAL A 387 -0.94 -22.65 -11.96
N ASN A 388 -1.77 -23.63 -12.27
CA ASN A 388 -2.36 -24.57 -11.31
C ASN A 388 -3.00 -23.88 -10.09
N GLY A 389 -3.80 -22.85 -10.37
CA GLY A 389 -4.52 -22.07 -9.36
C GLY A 389 -3.66 -21.13 -8.52
N LYS A 390 -2.36 -20.96 -8.84
CA LYS A 390 -1.43 -20.10 -8.08
C LYS A 390 -0.82 -19.03 -8.95
N VAL A 391 -0.65 -17.82 -8.42
CA VAL A 391 0.16 -16.77 -9.05
C VAL A 391 1.62 -17.24 -9.06
N VAL A 392 2.21 -17.37 -10.24
CA VAL A 392 3.59 -17.85 -10.42
C VAL A 392 4.55 -16.77 -10.92
N SER A 393 4.04 -15.74 -11.58
CA SER A 393 4.81 -14.53 -11.88
C SER A 393 3.90 -13.31 -11.95
N VAL A 394 4.49 -12.17 -11.61
CA VAL A 394 3.93 -10.85 -11.93
C VAL A 394 5.07 -10.08 -12.57
N ASP A 395 4.96 -9.89 -13.88
CA ASP A 395 5.97 -9.28 -14.70
C ASP A 395 5.51 -7.86 -15.05
N THR A 396 6.34 -6.85 -14.80
CA THR A 396 6.11 -5.53 -15.40
C THR A 396 6.59 -5.61 -16.84
N PRO A 397 5.70 -5.47 -17.84
CA PRO A 397 6.16 -5.49 -19.21
C PRO A 397 7.15 -4.34 -19.39
N ARG A 398 8.35 -4.63 -19.88
CA ARG A 398 9.25 -3.60 -20.41
C ARG A 398 8.46 -2.89 -21.50
N GLN A 399 7.98 -1.67 -21.21
CA GLN A 399 7.37 -0.85 -22.23
C GLN A 399 8.44 -0.50 -23.25
N SER A 400 8.38 -1.18 -24.40
CA SER A 400 8.73 -0.54 -25.65
C SER A 400 7.52 0.33 -25.99
N PHE A 401 7.73 1.62 -26.23
CA PHE A 401 6.65 2.58 -26.46
C PHE A 401 5.60 1.99 -27.41
N PRO A 402 4.31 2.04 -27.04
CA PRO A 402 3.26 1.74 -27.98
C PRO A 402 3.21 2.90 -28.99
N SER A 403 3.96 2.78 -30.09
CA SER A 403 3.55 3.49 -31.29
C SER A 403 2.17 2.94 -31.64
N ASN A 404 1.19 3.80 -31.87
CA ASN A 404 -0.19 3.41 -32.21
C ASN A 404 -0.31 2.78 -33.62
N TYR A 405 0.78 2.20 -34.12
CA TYR A 405 1.01 1.77 -35.47
C TYR A 405 1.49 0.31 -35.48
N ILE A 406 0.93 -0.49 -36.38
CA ILE A 406 1.31 -1.89 -36.56
C ILE A 406 2.79 -1.94 -36.97
N LYS A 407 3.59 -2.74 -36.25
CA LYS A 407 5.03 -2.94 -36.51
C LYS A 407 5.25 -3.31 -38.00
N GLY A 408 6.00 -2.47 -38.73
CA GLY A 408 6.24 -2.59 -40.17
C GLY A 408 5.35 -1.72 -41.08
N SER A 409 4.53 -0.84 -40.51
CA SER A 409 3.83 0.21 -41.26
C SER A 409 4.75 1.39 -41.59
N LYS A 410 4.45 2.12 -42.66
CA LYS A 410 5.26 3.27 -43.07
C LYS A 410 5.17 4.43 -42.06
N GLU A 411 4.03 4.57 -41.37
CA GLU A 411 3.88 5.53 -40.27
C GLU A 411 4.77 5.19 -39.05
N TYR A 412 5.00 3.90 -38.77
CA TYR A 412 5.93 3.45 -37.72
C TYR A 412 7.38 3.88 -38.01
N ASP A 413 7.84 3.70 -39.25
CA ASP A 413 9.22 4.04 -39.64
C ASP A 413 9.45 5.56 -39.73
N GLU A 414 8.41 6.36 -40.01
CA GLU A 414 8.52 7.82 -40.06
C GLU A 414 8.53 8.46 -38.65
N GLU A 415 7.79 7.92 -37.66
CA GLU A 415 7.79 8.44 -36.28
C GLU A 415 9.06 8.12 -35.48
N VAL A 416 9.59 6.90 -35.60
CA VAL A 416 10.86 6.51 -34.96
C VAL A 416 11.98 7.47 -35.39
N ASN A 417 11.96 7.92 -36.65
CA ASN A 417 12.91 8.88 -37.18
C ASN A 417 12.67 10.35 -36.73
N ILE A 418 11.45 10.75 -36.36
CA ILE A 418 11.17 12.12 -35.89
C ILE A 418 11.58 12.29 -34.43
N HIS A 419 11.40 11.27 -33.59
CA HIS A 419 11.74 11.35 -32.15
C HIS A 419 13.25 11.24 -31.87
N ILE A 420 13.97 10.38 -32.59
CA ILE A 420 15.44 10.25 -32.46
C ILE A 420 16.16 11.58 -32.81
N ASN A 421 15.61 12.35 -33.75
CA ASN A 421 16.26 13.56 -34.27
C ASN A 421 15.96 14.86 -33.51
N SER A 422 14.94 14.90 -32.64
CA SER A 422 14.56 16.16 -31.95
C SER A 422 15.09 16.31 -30.52
N LEU A 423 15.49 15.22 -29.84
CA LEU A 423 15.88 15.26 -28.43
C LEU A 423 17.19 14.52 -28.08
N GLY A 424 17.90 13.95 -29.06
CA GLY A 424 19.30 13.52 -28.89
C GLY A 424 19.56 12.33 -27.96
N GLY A 425 18.54 11.52 -27.63
CA GLY A 425 18.69 10.28 -26.86
C GLY A 425 18.73 9.04 -27.75
N SER A 426 19.56 8.05 -27.40
CA SER A 426 19.54 6.70 -27.99
C SER A 426 18.25 5.95 -27.61
N GLU A 427 17.85 5.02 -28.47
CA GLU A 427 16.63 4.19 -28.40
C GLU A 427 16.50 3.34 -27.10
N GLU A 428 17.50 3.35 -26.23
CA GLU A 428 17.65 2.40 -25.11
C GLU A 428 17.23 2.93 -23.72
N ASP A 429 16.97 4.23 -23.53
CA ASP A 429 16.98 4.83 -22.17
C ASP A 429 15.63 5.29 -21.59
N TRP A 430 14.49 4.98 -22.23
CA TRP A 430 13.19 5.45 -21.75
C TRP A 430 12.33 4.30 -21.23
N THR A 431 12.58 3.85 -20.01
CA THR A 431 11.67 2.95 -19.27
C THR A 431 10.79 3.77 -18.34
N THR A 432 9.63 4.25 -18.81
CA THR A 432 8.59 4.74 -17.90
C THR A 432 7.84 3.53 -17.35
N THR A 433 8.29 2.99 -16.23
CA THR A 433 7.46 2.10 -15.42
C THR A 433 6.24 2.90 -14.93
N ILE A 434 5.05 2.29 -14.92
CA ILE A 434 3.79 2.90 -14.43
C ILE A 434 3.85 3.34 -12.96
N PHE A 435 4.94 3.00 -12.27
CA PHE A 435 5.28 3.51 -10.95
C PHE A 435 5.98 4.87 -10.95
N ASP A 436 5.92 5.61 -12.05
CA ASP A 436 6.09 7.05 -11.96
C ASP A 436 4.99 7.61 -11.06
N THR A 437 5.39 8.47 -10.12
CA THR A 437 4.57 9.05 -9.04
C THR A 437 3.20 9.55 -9.51
N SER A 438 3.12 10.13 -10.71
CA SER A 438 1.88 10.69 -11.26
C SER A 438 0.77 9.68 -11.53
N TYR A 439 1.07 8.48 -12.04
CA TYR A 439 0.03 7.47 -12.33
C TYR A 439 -0.44 6.74 -11.07
N ILE A 440 0.41 6.64 -10.05
CA ILE A 440 0.04 6.02 -8.77
C ILE A 440 -1.00 6.87 -8.04
N ASP A 441 -0.89 8.20 -8.09
CA ASP A 441 -1.89 9.07 -7.48
C ASP A 441 -3.25 8.97 -8.20
N ASP A 442 -3.24 8.80 -9.53
CA ASP A 442 -4.46 8.52 -10.30
C ASP A 442 -5.09 7.17 -9.90
N ILE A 443 -4.27 6.11 -9.74
CA ILE A 443 -4.73 4.79 -9.29
C ILE A 443 -5.29 4.88 -7.86
N LYS A 444 -4.60 5.56 -6.93
CA LYS A 444 -5.07 5.79 -5.56
C LYS A 444 -6.42 6.51 -5.56
N SER A 445 -6.53 7.59 -6.33
CA SER A 445 -7.75 8.39 -6.45
C SER A 445 -8.90 7.57 -7.03
N LEU A 446 -8.63 6.77 -8.07
CA LEU A 446 -9.59 5.84 -8.66
C LEU A 446 -10.11 4.84 -7.61
N LEU A 447 -9.20 4.13 -6.92
CA LEU A 447 -9.56 3.12 -5.92
C LEU A 447 -10.30 3.72 -4.72
N ALA A 448 -9.85 4.87 -4.20
CA ALA A 448 -10.47 5.55 -3.07
C ALA A 448 -11.88 6.07 -3.41
N SER A 449 -12.12 6.44 -4.68
CA SER A 449 -13.44 6.89 -5.12
C SER A 449 -14.48 5.77 -5.17
N GLY A 450 -14.06 4.51 -5.20
CA GLY A 450 -14.93 3.35 -5.46
C GLY A 450 -15.51 3.31 -6.88
N ASN A 451 -15.14 4.26 -7.75
CA ASN A 451 -15.61 4.32 -9.13
C ASN A 451 -14.68 3.56 -10.08
N ASP A 452 -15.20 3.26 -11.26
CA ASP A 452 -14.49 2.54 -12.33
C ASP A 452 -13.75 3.47 -13.28
N VAL A 453 -14.01 4.75 -13.12
CA VAL A 453 -13.47 5.83 -13.93
C VAL A 453 -13.20 7.00 -12.99
N ASN A 454 -11.99 7.54 -13.05
CA ASN A 454 -11.60 8.75 -12.33
C ASN A 454 -11.46 9.90 -13.33
N ILE A 455 -12.14 11.00 -13.10
CA ILE A 455 -12.08 12.18 -13.98
C ILE A 455 -11.42 13.32 -13.20
N VAL A 456 -10.17 13.62 -13.53
CA VAL A 456 -9.40 14.71 -12.93
C VAL A 456 -9.39 15.89 -13.88
N THR A 457 -9.78 17.07 -13.39
CA THR A 457 -9.78 18.30 -14.18
C THR A 457 -8.75 19.28 -13.63
N HIS A 458 -7.74 19.60 -14.43
CA HIS A 458 -6.76 20.62 -14.12
C HIS A 458 -7.13 21.94 -14.80
N THR A 459 -7.13 23.02 -14.01
CA THR A 459 -7.33 24.38 -14.54
C THR A 459 -6.01 25.12 -14.43
N GLY A 460 -5.25 25.15 -15.52
CA GLY A 460 -3.97 25.87 -15.60
C GLY A 460 -4.17 27.29 -16.13
N SER A 461 -3.52 28.28 -15.51
CA SER A 461 -3.64 29.70 -15.91
C SER A 461 -3.11 30.00 -17.31
N ILE A 462 -2.21 29.16 -17.84
CA ILE A 462 -1.58 29.33 -19.17
C ILE A 462 -2.10 28.30 -20.20
N TRP A 463 -2.57 27.14 -19.75
CA TRP A 463 -2.86 25.98 -20.61
C TRP A 463 -4.36 25.71 -20.83
N GLY A 464 -5.21 26.53 -20.21
CA GLY A 464 -6.66 26.31 -20.22
C GLY A 464 -7.07 25.15 -19.31
N LYS A 465 -8.32 24.70 -19.48
CA LYS A 465 -8.88 23.55 -18.78
C LYS A 465 -8.48 22.26 -19.52
N SER A 466 -7.81 21.34 -18.82
CA SER A 466 -7.58 19.97 -19.27
C SER A 466 -8.31 19.00 -18.34
N THR A 467 -8.90 17.96 -18.92
CA THR A 467 -9.56 16.88 -18.21
C THR A 467 -8.92 15.57 -18.62
N TYR A 468 -8.57 14.76 -17.62
CA TYR A 468 -8.02 13.42 -17.78
C TYR A 468 -9.01 12.42 -17.20
N GLU A 469 -9.37 11.41 -17.98
CA GLU A 469 -10.15 10.27 -17.52
C GLU A 469 -9.22 9.08 -17.38
N SER A 470 -9.15 8.44 -16.21
CA SER A 470 -8.33 7.27 -15.95
C SER A 470 -9.21 6.06 -15.59
N GLN A 471 -8.98 4.91 -16.23
CA GLN A 471 -9.70 3.65 -16.00
C GLN A 471 -8.74 2.45 -16.05
N LEU A 472 -8.93 1.47 -15.17
CA LEU A 472 -8.15 0.22 -15.16
C LEU A 472 -8.95 -0.95 -15.75
N TYR A 473 -8.26 -1.76 -16.56
CA TYR A 473 -8.79 -2.98 -17.14
C TYR A 473 -8.01 -4.20 -16.69
N VAL A 474 -8.71 -5.31 -16.50
CA VAL A 474 -8.11 -6.65 -16.44
C VAL A 474 -8.42 -7.34 -17.75
N THR A 475 -7.40 -7.72 -18.51
CA THR A 475 -7.56 -8.40 -19.79
C THR A 475 -6.84 -9.75 -19.79
N SER A 476 -7.24 -10.68 -20.65
CA SER A 476 -6.46 -11.89 -20.95
C SER A 476 -6.61 -12.19 -22.43
N LYS A 477 -5.48 -12.36 -23.13
CA LYS A 477 -5.45 -12.63 -24.58
C LYS A 477 -6.27 -11.61 -25.39
N GLY A 478 -6.23 -10.34 -25.00
CA GLY A 478 -6.95 -9.24 -25.66
C GLY A 478 -8.44 -9.12 -25.33
N VAL A 479 -9.00 -9.99 -24.49
CA VAL A 479 -10.38 -9.88 -24.00
C VAL A 479 -10.39 -9.12 -22.68
N ILE A 480 -11.23 -8.09 -22.56
CA ILE A 480 -11.45 -7.37 -21.31
C ILE A 480 -12.38 -8.21 -20.42
N TYR A 481 -11.89 -8.59 -19.25
CA TYR A 481 -12.65 -9.35 -18.24
C TYR A 481 -13.25 -8.43 -17.19
N ARG A 482 -12.57 -7.34 -16.84
CA ARG A 482 -13.06 -6.35 -15.88
C ARG A 482 -12.66 -4.94 -16.29
N THR A 483 -13.57 -4.00 -16.03
CA THR A 483 -13.38 -2.55 -16.14
C THR A 483 -13.46 -1.85 -14.79
N ASN A 484 -13.76 -2.61 -13.73
CA ASN A 484 -13.92 -2.17 -12.34
C ASN A 484 -12.82 -2.81 -11.49
N LEU A 485 -11.72 -2.09 -11.26
CA LEU A 485 -10.64 -2.59 -10.40
C LEU A 485 -10.87 -2.23 -8.92
N SER A 486 -11.64 -1.19 -8.61
CA SER A 486 -11.90 -0.73 -7.23
C SER A 486 -12.62 -1.78 -6.38
N SER A 487 -13.38 -2.67 -7.00
CA SER A 487 -14.04 -3.81 -6.32
C SER A 487 -13.08 -4.92 -5.88
N ILE A 488 -11.88 -5.02 -6.48
CA ILE A 488 -10.93 -6.11 -6.24
C ILE A 488 -9.54 -5.64 -5.87
N ALA A 489 -9.32 -4.33 -5.81
CA ALA A 489 -8.04 -3.76 -5.50
C ALA A 489 -8.15 -2.68 -4.43
N THR A 490 -7.15 -2.63 -3.57
CA THR A 490 -6.97 -1.59 -2.57
C THR A 490 -5.55 -1.07 -2.67
N PHE A 491 -5.35 0.19 -2.32
CA PHE A 491 -4.02 0.76 -2.17
C PHE A 491 -3.86 1.22 -0.72
N ALA A 492 -2.92 0.61 -0.01
CA ALA A 492 -2.62 0.94 1.38
C ALA A 492 -1.15 0.61 1.66
N ASN A 493 -0.52 1.34 2.59
CA ASN A 493 0.88 1.09 3.00
C ASN A 493 1.86 1.01 1.82
N CYS A 494 1.72 1.88 0.82
CA CYS A 494 2.54 1.86 -0.40
C CYS A 494 2.44 0.59 -1.24
N GLU A 495 1.44 -0.25 -0.98
CA GLU A 495 1.23 -1.52 -1.66
C GLU A 495 -0.12 -1.51 -2.40
N LEU A 496 -0.05 -1.71 -3.72
CA LEU A 496 -1.22 -2.01 -4.54
C LEU A 496 -1.60 -3.48 -4.35
N ASN A 497 -2.67 -3.73 -3.59
CA ASN A 497 -3.23 -5.04 -3.37
C ASN A 497 -4.29 -5.32 -4.45
N ILE A 498 -4.15 -6.41 -5.21
CA ILE A 498 -5.15 -6.87 -6.19
C ILE A 498 -5.52 -8.31 -5.86
N ASN A 499 -6.81 -8.57 -5.68
CA ASN A 499 -7.35 -9.88 -5.37
C ASN A 499 -8.16 -10.44 -6.55
N LEU A 500 -7.56 -11.33 -7.32
CA LEU A 500 -8.16 -12.00 -8.48
C LEU A 500 -9.02 -13.21 -8.10
N THR A 501 -9.40 -13.37 -6.83
CA THR A 501 -10.24 -14.47 -6.37
C THR A 501 -11.59 -14.48 -7.08
N GLN A 502 -12.09 -15.68 -7.39
CA GLN A 502 -13.45 -15.89 -7.86
C GLN A 502 -14.43 -15.52 -6.74
N ASP A 503 -14.93 -14.29 -6.76
CA ASP A 503 -15.83 -13.67 -5.77
C ASP A 503 -17.26 -14.26 -5.78
N GLY A 504 -17.44 -15.50 -6.26
CA GLY A 504 -18.75 -16.15 -6.38
C GLY A 504 -19.68 -15.50 -7.40
N THR A 505 -19.24 -14.43 -8.06
CA THR A 505 -19.89 -13.86 -9.23
C THR A 505 -19.21 -14.42 -10.48
N ASP A 506 -19.99 -14.82 -11.48
CA ASP A 506 -19.60 -15.66 -12.64
C ASP A 506 -18.47 -15.11 -13.56
N TYR A 507 -17.74 -14.08 -13.16
CA TYR A 507 -16.88 -13.31 -14.07
C TYR A 507 -15.56 -13.98 -14.44
N PHE A 508 -15.13 -15.01 -13.69
CA PHE A 508 -13.98 -15.86 -14.04
C PHE A 508 -14.40 -17.29 -14.43
N ASN A 509 -15.57 -17.48 -15.07
CA ASN A 509 -16.03 -18.78 -15.56
C ASN A 509 -15.26 -19.25 -16.82
N ILE A 510 -13.92 -19.15 -16.79
CA ILE A 510 -13.00 -19.52 -17.85
C ILE A 510 -13.00 -21.05 -18.08
N GLY A 511 -13.55 -21.83 -17.14
CA GLY A 511 -13.78 -23.27 -17.30
C GLY A 511 -14.80 -23.66 -18.38
N ASN A 512 -15.73 -22.77 -18.74
CA ASN A 512 -16.77 -23.05 -19.73
C ASN A 512 -16.46 -22.53 -21.14
N LEU A 513 -15.39 -21.74 -21.30
CA LEU A 513 -14.97 -21.22 -22.60
C LEU A 513 -14.25 -22.31 -23.39
N LYS A 514 -14.75 -22.61 -24.58
CA LYS A 514 -14.23 -23.63 -25.49
C LYS A 514 -13.58 -23.02 -26.73
N ASN A 515 -12.70 -23.78 -27.35
CA ASN A 515 -12.25 -23.51 -28.71
C ASN A 515 -13.21 -24.22 -29.66
N ILE A 516 -13.82 -23.50 -30.59
CA ILE A 516 -14.78 -24.05 -31.54
C ILE A 516 -14.08 -24.21 -32.89
N ALA A 517 -13.88 -25.45 -33.31
CA ALA A 517 -13.46 -25.77 -34.67
C ALA A 517 -14.66 -25.62 -35.61
N ILE A 518 -14.60 -24.62 -36.48
CA ILE A 518 -15.63 -24.33 -37.47
C ILE A 518 -15.28 -25.04 -38.77
N ASP A 519 -16.27 -25.69 -39.38
CA ASP A 519 -16.21 -26.23 -40.73
C ASP A 519 -17.51 -25.95 -41.49
N VAL A 520 -17.51 -24.88 -42.30
CA VAL A 520 -18.71 -24.32 -42.94
C VAL A 520 -18.66 -24.40 -44.46
N ALA A 521 -19.83 -24.51 -45.07
CA ALA A 521 -20.05 -24.30 -46.49
C ALA A 521 -21.34 -23.53 -46.68
N ALA A 522 -21.34 -22.66 -47.68
CA ALA A 522 -22.40 -21.70 -47.94
C ALA A 522 -23.17 -22.08 -49.20
N ASN A 523 -24.48 -21.91 -49.17
CA ASN A 523 -25.35 -22.13 -50.32
C ASN A 523 -25.86 -20.79 -50.87
N CYS A 524 -25.65 -20.58 -52.17
CA CYS A 524 -26.16 -19.46 -52.95
C CYS A 524 -26.87 -20.00 -54.19
N ASN A 525 -28.18 -19.72 -54.36
CA ASN A 525 -28.93 -20.12 -55.55
C ASN A 525 -28.79 -21.63 -55.90
N ASN A 526 -28.84 -22.52 -54.91
CA ASN A 526 -28.59 -23.98 -55.03
C ASN A 526 -27.17 -24.37 -55.45
N LYS A 527 -26.20 -23.46 -55.41
CA LYS A 527 -24.78 -23.77 -55.56
C LYS A 527 -24.09 -23.65 -54.21
N THR A 528 -23.41 -24.72 -53.83
CA THR A 528 -22.56 -24.74 -52.64
C THR A 528 -21.21 -24.15 -52.98
N PHE A 529 -20.73 -23.20 -52.17
CA PHE A 529 -19.37 -22.72 -52.20
C PHE A 529 -18.73 -22.83 -50.82
N VAL A 530 -17.41 -23.04 -50.81
CA VAL A 530 -16.63 -23.12 -49.57
C VAL A 530 -15.94 -21.77 -49.38
N PRO A 531 -16.25 -21.00 -48.31
CA PRO A 531 -15.67 -19.69 -48.12
C PRO A 531 -14.16 -19.79 -47.85
N ASP A 532 -13.37 -18.96 -48.53
CA ASP A 532 -11.92 -18.85 -48.34
C ASP A 532 -11.51 -17.36 -48.38
N GLY A 533 -10.75 -16.91 -47.39
CA GLY A 533 -10.32 -15.52 -47.26
C GLY A 533 -11.34 -14.55 -46.66
N PHE A 534 -12.40 -15.04 -46.02
CA PHE A 534 -13.44 -14.19 -45.41
C PHE A 534 -13.08 -13.82 -43.96
N PRO A 535 -12.96 -12.53 -43.60
CA PRO A 535 -12.73 -12.11 -42.23
C PRO A 535 -14.00 -12.32 -41.40
N PHE A 536 -13.84 -12.84 -40.19
CA PHE A 536 -14.91 -13.13 -39.26
C PHE A 536 -14.77 -12.25 -38.02
N TYR A 537 -15.87 -11.61 -37.64
CA TYR A 537 -15.96 -10.75 -36.46
C TYR A 537 -17.10 -11.21 -35.55
N VAL A 538 -16.97 -11.06 -34.24
CA VAL A 538 -18.03 -11.35 -33.25
C VAL A 538 -18.40 -10.09 -32.48
N GLU A 539 -19.70 -9.86 -32.28
CA GLU A 539 -20.20 -8.79 -31.42
C GLU A 539 -19.90 -9.11 -29.95
N ARG A 540 -19.27 -8.16 -29.25
CA ARG A 540 -19.00 -8.24 -27.82
C ARG A 540 -20.17 -7.63 -27.04
N GLU A 541 -20.20 -7.83 -25.73
CA GLU A 541 -21.31 -7.36 -24.86
C GLU A 541 -21.49 -5.84 -24.89
N ASN A 542 -20.45 -5.09 -25.23
CA ASN A 542 -20.50 -3.64 -25.44
C ASN A 542 -21.04 -3.22 -26.82
N GLY A 543 -21.51 -4.16 -27.66
CA GLY A 543 -22.02 -3.91 -29.01
C GLY A 543 -20.94 -3.71 -30.09
N ILE A 544 -19.66 -3.87 -29.76
CA ILE A 544 -18.55 -3.69 -30.71
C ILE A 544 -18.16 -5.03 -31.32
N PHE A 545 -17.88 -5.04 -32.63
CA PHE A 545 -17.40 -6.23 -33.34
C PHE A 545 -15.88 -6.37 -33.25
N SER A 546 -15.43 -7.49 -32.70
CA SER A 546 -14.01 -7.91 -32.60
C SER A 546 -13.65 -8.87 -33.72
N TYR A 547 -12.45 -8.76 -34.29
CA TYR A 547 -11.95 -9.67 -35.32
C TYR A 547 -11.47 -10.99 -34.70
N GLU A 548 -12.02 -12.12 -35.17
CA GLU A 548 -11.73 -13.46 -34.62
C GLU A 548 -10.87 -14.33 -35.54
N GLY A 549 -10.64 -13.89 -36.78
CA GLY A 549 -9.82 -14.61 -37.75
C GLY A 549 -10.38 -14.53 -39.17
N THR A 550 -9.72 -15.24 -40.07
CA THR A 550 -10.14 -15.38 -41.46
C THR A 550 -10.41 -16.86 -41.75
N ILE A 551 -11.58 -17.16 -42.30
CA ILE A 551 -11.93 -18.53 -42.72
C ILE A 551 -11.04 -18.92 -43.90
N LYS A 552 -10.46 -20.13 -43.83
CA LYS A 552 -9.68 -20.72 -44.91
C LYS A 552 -10.25 -22.07 -45.30
N GLU A 553 -10.61 -22.25 -46.57
CA GLU A 553 -11.23 -23.48 -47.09
C GLU A 553 -12.43 -23.96 -46.23
N GLY A 554 -13.27 -23.03 -45.78
CA GLY A 554 -14.43 -23.29 -44.94
C GLY A 554 -14.11 -23.51 -43.47
N LYS A 555 -12.83 -23.44 -43.06
CA LYS A 555 -12.39 -23.80 -41.72
C LYS A 555 -11.79 -22.62 -40.96
N MET A 556 -12.06 -22.58 -39.66
CA MET A 556 -11.37 -21.71 -38.70
C MET A 556 -11.47 -22.28 -37.28
N THR A 557 -10.70 -21.72 -36.34
CA THR A 557 -10.86 -22.03 -34.91
C THR A 557 -11.17 -20.75 -34.17
N LEU A 558 -12.37 -20.68 -33.61
CA LEU A 558 -12.77 -19.63 -32.68
C LEU A 558 -12.29 -19.97 -31.28
N LYS A 559 -11.80 -18.99 -30.53
CA LYS A 559 -11.28 -19.18 -29.17
C LYS A 559 -12.13 -18.39 -28.18
N GLY A 560 -12.46 -19.00 -27.04
CA GLY A 560 -13.11 -18.30 -25.94
C GLY A 560 -14.63 -18.18 -26.07
N PHE A 561 -15.31 -19.25 -26.51
CA PHE A 561 -16.77 -19.26 -26.69
C PHE A 561 -17.44 -20.23 -25.72
N GLU A 562 -18.49 -19.77 -25.04
CA GLU A 562 -19.40 -20.59 -24.22
C GLU A 562 -20.33 -21.42 -25.12
N LEU A 563 -20.51 -22.70 -24.78
CA LEU A 563 -21.50 -23.54 -25.43
C LEU A 563 -22.93 -23.15 -25.01
N GLY A 564 -23.89 -23.21 -25.93
CA GLY A 564 -25.30 -22.87 -25.71
C GLY A 564 -25.63 -21.37 -25.72
N LYS A 565 -24.62 -20.48 -25.82
CA LYS A 565 -24.80 -19.02 -25.98
C LYS A 565 -24.93 -18.66 -27.46
N GLU A 566 -25.87 -17.79 -27.80
CA GLU A 566 -26.04 -17.23 -29.15
C GLU A 566 -25.09 -16.05 -29.34
N TYR A 567 -24.38 -16.01 -30.48
CA TYR A 567 -23.44 -14.96 -30.82
C TYR A 567 -23.79 -14.30 -32.15
N ASN A 568 -23.67 -12.98 -32.22
CA ASN A 568 -23.79 -12.21 -33.45
C ASN A 568 -22.42 -12.12 -34.14
N PHE A 569 -22.35 -12.62 -35.37
CA PHE A 569 -21.19 -12.57 -36.22
C PHE A 569 -21.37 -11.55 -37.34
N LYS A 570 -20.26 -10.95 -37.77
CA LYS A 570 -20.16 -10.08 -38.95
C LYS A 570 -19.05 -10.59 -39.85
N THR A 571 -19.27 -10.55 -41.15
CA THR A 571 -18.20 -10.69 -42.16
C THR A 571 -18.30 -9.55 -43.16
N VAL A 572 -17.16 -9.20 -43.78
CA VAL A 572 -17.08 -8.10 -44.75
C VAL A 572 -16.58 -8.66 -46.07
N TYR A 573 -17.34 -8.43 -47.14
CA TYR A 573 -16.97 -8.82 -48.49
C TYR A 573 -17.25 -7.68 -49.47
N LYS A 574 -16.23 -7.30 -50.26
CA LYS A 574 -16.28 -6.16 -51.20
C LYS A 574 -16.84 -4.86 -50.58
N GLY A 575 -16.48 -4.59 -49.33
CA GLY A 575 -16.90 -3.38 -48.59
C GLY A 575 -18.33 -3.43 -48.04
N GLN A 576 -19.07 -4.52 -48.23
CA GLN A 576 -20.38 -4.73 -47.62
C GLN A 576 -20.29 -5.66 -46.41
N SER A 577 -21.03 -5.34 -45.35
CA SER A 577 -21.10 -6.13 -44.12
C SER A 577 -22.32 -7.05 -44.12
N TYR A 578 -22.11 -8.29 -43.68
CA TYR A 578 -23.14 -9.31 -43.56
C TYR A 578 -23.13 -9.85 -42.13
N PHE A 579 -24.31 -10.04 -41.55
CA PHE A 579 -24.47 -10.43 -40.15
C PHE A 579 -25.18 -11.76 -40.05
N HIS A 580 -24.81 -12.58 -39.07
CA HIS A 580 -25.45 -13.86 -38.81
C HIS A 580 -25.35 -14.28 -37.35
N LYS A 581 -26.27 -15.11 -36.88
CA LYS A 581 -26.31 -15.61 -35.50
C LYS A 581 -25.96 -17.08 -35.45
N TRP A 582 -25.00 -17.47 -34.61
CA TRP A 582 -24.72 -18.88 -34.33
C TRP A 582 -24.75 -19.16 -32.84
N THR A 583 -25.22 -20.37 -32.51
CA THR A 583 -25.14 -20.97 -31.17
C THR A 583 -24.30 -22.23 -31.30
N PHE A 584 -23.31 -22.38 -30.43
CA PHE A 584 -22.41 -23.54 -30.45
C PHE A 584 -22.83 -24.54 -29.38
N ASP A 585 -23.32 -25.71 -29.77
CA ASP A 585 -23.66 -26.77 -28.81
C ASP A 585 -22.51 -27.77 -28.59
N SER A 586 -21.42 -27.64 -29.35
CA SER A 586 -20.21 -28.47 -29.19
C SER A 586 -18.93 -27.75 -29.66
N GLU A 587 -17.76 -28.30 -29.31
CA GLU A 587 -16.44 -27.79 -29.73
C GLU A 587 -16.17 -27.96 -31.25
N ILE A 588 -17.01 -28.71 -31.96
CA ILE A 588 -16.97 -28.86 -33.41
C ILE A 588 -18.29 -28.33 -33.99
N PHE A 589 -18.20 -27.23 -34.73
CA PHE A 589 -19.34 -26.62 -35.39
C PHE A 589 -19.27 -26.89 -36.89
N THR A 590 -20.28 -27.57 -37.43
CA THR A 590 -20.36 -27.89 -38.86
C THR A 590 -21.69 -27.39 -39.41
N ASP A 591 -21.63 -26.41 -40.30
CA ASP A 591 -22.79 -25.94 -41.06
C ASP A 591 -22.45 -25.91 -42.55
N LYS A 592 -22.83 -26.97 -43.25
CA LYS A 592 -22.56 -27.13 -44.69
C LYS A 592 -23.68 -26.58 -45.57
N ASN A 593 -24.75 -26.07 -44.97
CA ASN A 593 -25.94 -25.62 -45.69
C ASN A 593 -26.29 -24.18 -45.36
N PHE A 594 -25.31 -23.39 -44.94
CA PHE A 594 -25.49 -22.00 -44.56
C PHE A 594 -26.09 -21.19 -45.72
N GLU A 595 -27.35 -20.78 -45.61
CA GLU A 595 -28.02 -19.96 -46.62
C GLU A 595 -27.50 -18.52 -46.54
N VAL A 596 -26.79 -18.11 -47.59
CA VAL A 596 -26.27 -16.76 -47.70
C VAL A 596 -27.41 -15.84 -48.18
N PRO A 597 -27.58 -14.64 -47.59
CA PRO A 597 -28.57 -13.68 -48.07
C PRO A 597 -28.43 -13.43 -49.58
N GLN A 598 -29.55 -13.35 -50.29
CA GLN A 598 -29.54 -13.17 -51.75
C GLN A 598 -28.64 -12.00 -52.21
N SER A 599 -28.65 -10.89 -51.47
CA SER A 599 -27.79 -9.73 -51.75
C SER A 599 -26.29 -10.05 -51.70
N ALA A 600 -25.86 -10.95 -50.80
CA ALA A 600 -24.47 -11.44 -50.77
C ALA A 600 -24.19 -12.38 -51.95
N CYS A 601 -25.13 -13.28 -52.27
CA CYS A 601 -24.98 -14.20 -53.40
C CYS A 601 -24.80 -13.46 -54.73
N ASP A 602 -25.59 -12.40 -54.94
CA ASP A 602 -25.49 -11.56 -56.12
C ASP A 602 -24.13 -10.83 -56.17
N ALA A 603 -23.61 -10.36 -55.02
CA ALA A 603 -22.29 -9.72 -54.93
C ALA A 603 -21.10 -10.69 -55.14
N LEU A 604 -21.30 -11.97 -54.83
CA LEU A 604 -20.35 -13.06 -55.06
C LEU A 604 -20.33 -13.52 -56.53
N ASN A 605 -21.38 -13.21 -57.31
CA ASN A 605 -21.55 -13.63 -58.70
C ASN A 605 -21.50 -15.17 -58.88
N ILE A 606 -22.09 -15.89 -57.91
CA ILE A 606 -22.14 -17.37 -57.85
C ILE A 606 -23.46 -17.90 -58.36
#